data_AF-A0A662W934-F1
#
_entry.id   AF-A0A662W934-F1
#
_cell.length_a   1.000
_cell.length_b   1.000
_cell.length_c   1.000
_cell.angle_alpha   90.00
_cell.angle_beta   90.00
_cell.angle_gamma   90.00
#
_symmetry.space_group_name_H-M   'P 1'
#
loop_
_entity.id
_entity.type
_entity.pdbx_description
1 polymer ?
#
loop_
_entity_poly.entity_id
_entity_poly.type
_entity_poly.pdbx_seq_one_letter_code
_entity_poly.pdbx_strand_id
1 'polypeptide(L)'
;MPLLSKCLKEHDAELIIAGKVEMFMLPLLKLQGSLCKNVKVLGFVPDSNLPELYNYADLFLMPSLTMESFGITAIESLACATPVVATKAGALPEIIRSDGITTSLWEFPKTLQVFFRIQTRIRKLGREGKKFVERNTRGKSWRKE
;
A
#
# COMPACT_ATOMS: atom_id res chain seq x y z
N MET A 1 17.20 1.14 5.82
CA MET A 1 16.18 0.24 6.40
C MET A 1 16.03 0.23 7.93
N PRO A 2 16.98 0.68 8.79
CA PRO A 2 16.77 0.71 10.25
C PRO A 2 15.55 1.53 10.70
N LEU A 3 15.25 2.61 9.97
CA LEU A 3 14.10 3.49 10.25
C LEU A 3 12.75 2.80 10.08
N LEU A 4 12.59 1.88 9.11
CA LEU A 4 11.34 1.16 8.90
C LEU A 4 11.12 0.12 10.02
N SER A 5 12.14 -0.68 10.34
CA SER A 5 12.06 -1.64 11.45
C SER A 5 11.74 -0.96 12.78
N LYS A 6 12.39 0.18 13.06
CA LYS A 6 12.11 1.00 14.25
C LYS A 6 10.67 1.50 14.25
N CYS A 7 10.21 2.09 13.13
CA CYS A 7 8.84 2.59 12.99
C CYS A 7 7.78 1.49 13.22
N LEU A 8 7.98 0.29 12.63
CA LEU A 8 7.06 -0.83 12.83
C LEU A 8 7.00 -1.30 14.29
N LYS A 9 8.14 -1.37 14.99
CA LYS A 9 8.19 -1.74 16.41
C LYS A 9 7.55 -0.71 17.33
N GLU A 10 7.84 0.58 17.11
CA GLU A 10 7.33 1.67 17.94
C GLU A 10 5.80 1.78 17.89
N HIS A 11 5.19 1.27 16.82
CA HIS A 11 3.76 1.37 16.57
C HIS A 11 3.03 0.02 16.57
N ASP A 12 3.69 -1.05 17.00
CA ASP A 12 3.17 -2.43 16.97
C ASP A 12 2.49 -2.79 15.63
N ALA A 13 3.13 -2.37 14.53
CA ALA A 13 2.58 -2.51 13.20
C ALA A 13 3.11 -3.77 12.53
N GLU A 14 2.27 -4.38 11.68
CA GLU A 14 2.61 -5.52 10.84
C GLU A 14 2.77 -5.10 9.38
N LEU A 15 3.84 -5.56 8.73
CA LEU A 15 4.07 -5.35 7.30
C LEU A 15 3.86 -6.66 6.55
N ILE A 16 2.84 -6.69 5.70
CA ILE A 16 2.54 -7.82 4.82
C ILE A 16 3.02 -7.47 3.41
N ILE A 17 3.77 -8.39 2.79
CA ILE A 17 4.27 -8.25 1.42
C ILE A 17 3.67 -9.39 0.59
N ALA A 18 2.89 -9.02 -0.43
CA ALA A 18 2.25 -9.95 -1.37
C ALA A 18 2.65 -9.59 -2.82
N GLY A 19 2.82 -10.59 -3.67
CA GLY A 19 3.18 -10.44 -5.08
C GLY A 19 4.06 -11.57 -5.59
N LYS A 20 4.24 -11.67 -6.91
CA LYS A 20 5.14 -12.68 -7.49
C LYS A 20 6.59 -12.26 -7.24
N VAL A 21 7.29 -13.02 -6.42
CA VAL A 21 8.56 -12.58 -5.83
C VAL A 21 9.77 -13.37 -6.35
N GLU A 22 9.66 -14.18 -7.41
CA GLU A 22 10.73 -15.15 -7.79
C GLU A 22 12.15 -14.56 -7.79
N MET A 23 12.35 -13.35 -8.33
CA MET A 23 13.64 -12.65 -8.34
C MET A 23 14.02 -11.97 -7.00
N PHE A 24 13.04 -11.60 -6.18
CA PHE A 24 13.22 -10.82 -4.94
C PHE A 24 12.96 -11.63 -3.66
N MET A 25 12.59 -12.92 -3.77
CA MET A 25 12.23 -13.80 -2.65
C MET A 25 13.37 -13.89 -1.65
N LEU A 26 14.58 -14.20 -2.12
CA LEU A 26 15.74 -14.39 -1.22
C LEU A 26 16.12 -13.09 -0.49
N PRO A 27 16.22 -11.92 -1.16
CA PRO A 27 16.37 -10.64 -0.45
C PRO A 27 15.25 -10.37 0.56
N LEU A 28 13.99 -10.63 0.23
CA LEU A 28 12.85 -10.33 1.10
C LEU A 28 12.73 -11.28 2.30
N LEU A 29 13.07 -12.55 2.15
CA LEU A 29 13.15 -13.50 3.27
C LEU A 29 14.32 -13.18 4.21
N LYS A 30 15.48 -12.80 3.67
CA LYS A 30 16.59 -12.27 4.48
C LYS A 30 16.18 -10.98 5.19
N LEU A 31 15.42 -10.13 4.49
CA LEU A 31 14.88 -8.91 5.04
C LEU A 31 13.88 -9.20 6.17
N GLN A 32 13.01 -10.20 6.04
CA GLN A 32 12.10 -10.64 7.10
C GLN A 32 12.87 -11.10 8.35
N GLY A 33 13.91 -11.93 8.17
CA GLY A 33 14.76 -12.38 9.28
C GLY A 33 15.54 -11.25 9.98
N SER A 34 15.80 -10.14 9.29
CA SER A 34 16.59 -9.01 9.80
C SER A 34 15.76 -7.78 10.23
N LEU A 35 14.57 -7.56 9.66
CA LEU A 35 13.68 -6.42 9.96
C LEU A 35 12.72 -6.66 11.12
N CYS A 36 12.62 -7.90 11.63
CA CYS A 36 11.90 -8.39 12.83
C CYS A 36 10.64 -9.23 12.54
N LYS A 37 10.09 -9.87 13.58
CA LYS A 37 8.91 -10.77 13.55
C LYS A 37 7.65 -10.15 12.92
N ASN A 38 7.62 -8.83 12.77
CA ASN A 38 6.49 -8.03 12.28
C ASN A 38 6.42 -7.94 10.74
N VAL A 39 7.30 -8.63 9.99
CA VAL A 39 7.23 -8.70 8.53
C VAL A 39 6.77 -10.10 8.11
N LYS A 40 5.78 -10.18 7.23
CA LYS A 40 5.29 -11.41 6.62
C LYS A 40 5.34 -11.32 5.10
N VAL A 41 5.98 -12.29 4.46
CA VAL A 41 6.01 -12.42 3.00
C VAL A 41 5.06 -13.55 2.61
N LEU A 42 3.97 -13.22 1.90
CA LEU A 42 2.94 -14.20 1.50
C LEU A 42 3.27 -14.89 0.17
N GLY A 43 4.14 -14.29 -0.65
CA GLY A 43 4.37 -14.74 -2.01
C GLY A 43 3.22 -14.33 -2.94
N PHE A 44 2.99 -15.13 -3.99
CA PHE A 44 1.91 -14.89 -4.94
C PHE A 44 0.54 -15.03 -4.24
N VAL A 45 -0.32 -14.03 -4.41
CA VAL A 45 -1.70 -14.03 -3.92
C VAL A 45 -2.62 -13.92 -5.14
N PRO A 46 -3.60 -14.82 -5.30
CA PRO A 46 -4.56 -14.73 -6.38
C PRO A 46 -5.36 -13.41 -6.32
N ASP A 47 -5.67 -12.86 -7.49
CA ASP A 47 -6.43 -11.61 -7.61
C ASP A 47 -7.76 -11.61 -6.83
N SER A 48 -8.43 -12.76 -6.76
CA SER A 48 -9.68 -12.95 -5.99
C SER A 48 -9.52 -12.69 -4.49
N ASN A 49 -8.31 -12.83 -3.96
CA ASN A 49 -7.98 -12.68 -2.54
C ASN A 49 -7.36 -11.32 -2.22
N LEU A 50 -6.95 -10.54 -3.21
CA LEU A 50 -6.39 -9.20 -2.99
C LEU A 50 -7.37 -8.25 -2.26
N PRO A 51 -8.69 -8.23 -2.56
CA PRO A 51 -9.63 -7.39 -1.82
C PRO A 51 -9.63 -7.67 -0.32
N GLU A 52 -9.49 -8.92 0.09
CA GLU A 52 -9.43 -9.30 1.51
C GLU A 52 -8.18 -8.70 2.17
N LEU A 53 -7.02 -8.79 1.51
CA LEU A 53 -5.79 -8.19 2.00
C LEU A 53 -5.87 -6.67 2.10
N TYR A 54 -6.45 -6.00 1.11
CA TYR A 54 -6.64 -4.56 1.17
C TYR A 54 -7.55 -4.17 2.33
N ASN A 55 -8.71 -4.82 2.48
CA ASN A 55 -9.66 -4.52 3.56
C ASN A 55 -9.09 -4.81 4.96
N TYR A 56 -8.15 -5.74 5.08
CA TYR A 56 -7.47 -6.03 6.35
C TYR A 56 -6.40 -4.99 6.71
N ALA A 57 -5.85 -4.27 5.72
CA ALA A 57 -4.77 -3.32 5.93
C ALA A 57 -5.28 -1.93 6.30
N ASP A 58 -4.62 -1.28 7.27
CA ASP A 58 -4.84 0.15 7.55
C ASP A 58 -4.28 1.07 6.45
N LEU A 59 -3.27 0.60 5.71
CA LEU A 59 -2.52 1.39 4.74
C LEU A 59 -1.89 0.48 3.69
N PHE A 60 -2.03 0.82 2.41
CA PHE A 60 -1.33 0.16 1.32
C PHE A 60 -0.09 0.94 0.91
N LEU A 61 1.04 0.25 0.75
CA LEU A 61 2.33 0.84 0.38
C LEU A 61 2.71 0.44 -1.04
N MET A 62 2.99 1.43 -1.89
CA MET A 62 3.44 1.23 -3.25
C MET A 62 4.76 1.97 -3.51
N PRO A 63 5.90 1.45 -2.99
CA PRO A 63 7.20 2.10 -3.07
C PRO A 63 7.89 1.86 -4.43
N SER A 64 7.17 2.03 -5.55
CA SER A 64 7.67 1.70 -6.89
C SER A 64 8.92 2.50 -7.25
N LEU A 65 9.96 1.81 -7.74
CA LEU A 65 11.20 2.43 -8.23
C LEU A 65 11.12 2.83 -9.71
N THR A 66 10.22 2.17 -10.44
CA THR A 66 10.00 2.36 -11.88
C THR A 66 8.66 3.05 -12.12
N MET A 67 8.46 3.52 -13.34
CA MET A 67 7.20 4.14 -13.73
C MET A 67 6.05 3.14 -13.61
N GLU A 68 4.97 3.59 -12.98
CA GLU A 68 3.69 2.88 -12.92
C GLU A 68 2.77 3.43 -14.00
N SER A 69 2.42 2.59 -14.97
CA SER A 69 1.64 3.02 -16.13
C SER A 69 0.18 3.33 -15.76
N PHE A 70 -0.41 2.54 -14.87
CA PHE A 70 -1.85 2.61 -14.58
C PHE A 70 -2.18 2.62 -13.08
N GLY A 71 -1.25 2.23 -12.21
CA GLY A 71 -1.49 2.20 -10.75
C GLY A 71 -2.68 1.34 -10.33
N ILE A 72 -2.94 0.23 -11.04
CA ILE A 72 -4.13 -0.61 -10.84
C ILE A 72 -4.24 -1.05 -9.38
N THR A 73 -3.14 -1.50 -8.77
CA THR A 73 -3.11 -1.94 -7.36
C THR A 73 -3.40 -0.81 -6.38
N ALA A 74 -2.99 0.43 -6.69
CA ALA A 74 -3.37 1.60 -5.90
C ALA A 74 -4.88 1.88 -6.02
N ILE A 75 -5.45 1.77 -7.22
CA ILE A 75 -6.90 1.95 -7.44
C ILE A 75 -7.69 0.85 -6.72
N GLU A 76 -7.25 -0.41 -6.79
CA GLU A 76 -7.87 -1.55 -6.09
C GLU A 76 -7.85 -1.36 -4.57
N SER A 77 -6.73 -0.89 -4.02
CA SER A 77 -6.64 -0.51 -2.60
C SER A 77 -7.65 0.58 -2.22
N LEU A 78 -7.70 1.67 -3.00
CA LEU A 78 -8.64 2.77 -2.75
C LEU A 78 -10.10 2.30 -2.86
N ALA A 79 -10.42 1.40 -3.80
CA ALA A 79 -11.76 0.80 -3.94
C ALA A 79 -12.18 0.00 -2.68
N CYS A 80 -11.21 -0.59 -1.99
CA CYS A 80 -11.39 -1.28 -0.72
C CYS A 80 -11.43 -0.34 0.51
N ALA A 81 -11.45 0.98 0.29
CA ALA A 81 -11.32 1.99 1.33
C ALA A 81 -10.01 1.93 2.11
N THR A 82 -8.95 1.43 1.48
CA THR A 82 -7.60 1.35 2.05
C THR A 82 -6.74 2.45 1.43
N PRO A 83 -6.33 3.46 2.23
CA PRO A 83 -5.55 4.59 1.71
C PRO A 83 -4.16 4.14 1.24
N VAL A 84 -3.58 4.92 0.32
CA VAL A 84 -2.33 4.55 -0.36
C VAL A 84 -1.20 5.52 0.00
N VAL A 85 -0.02 4.98 0.30
CA VAL A 85 1.25 5.72 0.27
C VAL A 85 2.08 5.18 -0.87
N ALA A 86 2.37 6.03 -1.86
CA ALA A 86 3.11 5.62 -3.04
C ALA A 86 4.32 6.53 -3.30
N THR A 87 5.27 6.03 -4.07
CA THR A 87 6.29 6.91 -4.65
C THR A 87 5.65 7.83 -5.71
N LYS A 88 6.26 9.00 -5.92
CA LYS A 88 5.93 9.88 -7.05
C LYS A 88 6.46 9.28 -8.36
N ALA A 89 5.85 8.19 -8.83
CA ALA A 89 6.29 7.45 -10.01
C ALA A 89 5.14 7.27 -11.02
N GLY A 90 5.40 7.55 -12.30
CA GLY A 90 4.43 7.37 -13.38
C GLY A 90 3.10 8.09 -13.12
N ALA A 91 1.99 7.39 -13.33
CA ALA A 91 0.62 7.91 -13.17
C ALA A 91 0.17 8.08 -11.70
N LEU A 92 0.94 7.59 -10.72
CA LEU A 92 0.54 7.58 -9.31
C LEU A 92 0.18 8.97 -8.74
N PRO A 93 0.90 10.08 -9.04
CA PRO A 93 0.51 11.41 -8.57
C PRO A 93 -0.83 11.92 -9.13
N GLU A 94 -1.29 11.38 -10.25
CA GLU A 94 -2.58 11.76 -10.85
C GLU A 94 -3.73 10.96 -10.25
N ILE A 95 -3.46 9.69 -9.90
CA ILE A 95 -4.41 8.75 -9.30
C ILE A 95 -4.60 9.06 -7.82
N ILE A 96 -3.51 9.22 -7.08
CA ILE A 96 -3.49 9.40 -5.63
C ILE A 96 -3.52 10.90 -5.34
N ARG A 97 -4.68 11.38 -4.89
CA ARG A 97 -4.93 12.79 -4.59
C ARG A 97 -5.11 12.98 -3.09
N SER A 98 -6.26 13.50 -2.66
CA SER A 98 -6.57 13.72 -1.24
C SER A 98 -6.85 12.43 -0.46
N ASP A 99 -6.86 11.29 -1.13
CA ASP A 99 -7.17 9.94 -0.64
C ASP A 99 -5.94 9.08 -0.32
N GLY A 100 -4.74 9.65 -0.52
CA GLY A 100 -3.49 9.04 -0.13
C GLY A 100 -2.36 10.06 -0.09
N ILE A 101 -1.12 9.59 -0.08
CA ILE A 101 0.07 10.44 -0.12
C ILE A 101 1.04 9.90 -1.16
N THR A 102 1.49 10.77 -2.06
CA THR A 102 2.65 10.49 -2.90
C THR A 102 3.90 11.17 -2.35
N THR A 103 4.96 10.41 -2.15
CA THR A 103 6.20 10.87 -1.51
C THR A 103 7.44 10.35 -2.26
N SER A 104 8.64 10.73 -1.82
CA SER A 104 9.87 10.13 -2.33
C SER A 104 10.19 8.85 -1.53
N LEU A 105 10.91 7.90 -2.13
CA LEU A 105 11.30 6.67 -1.44
C LEU A 105 12.06 6.93 -0.12
N TRP A 106 12.88 7.98 -0.10
CA TRP A 106 13.67 8.38 1.07
C TRP A 106 12.80 8.90 2.22
N GLU A 107 11.66 9.49 1.89
CA GLU A 107 10.74 10.08 2.86
C GLU A 107 9.66 9.10 3.34
N PHE A 108 9.53 7.91 2.73
CA PHE A 108 8.54 6.89 3.13
C PHE A 108 8.51 6.62 4.64
N PRO A 109 9.63 6.34 5.34
CA PRO A 109 9.59 6.05 6.77
C PRO A 109 9.01 7.21 7.60
N LYS A 110 9.33 8.46 7.23
CA LYS A 110 8.78 9.65 7.89
C LYS A 110 7.30 9.81 7.59
N THR A 111 6.88 9.57 6.35
CA THR A 111 5.47 9.57 5.97
C THR A 111 4.67 8.55 6.79
N LEU A 112 5.20 7.34 7.00
CA LEU A 112 4.55 6.31 7.84
C LEU A 112 4.40 6.77 9.30
N GLN A 113 5.42 7.41 9.88
CA GLN A 113 5.33 7.94 11.26
C GLN A 113 4.19 8.96 11.41
N VAL A 114 3.95 9.79 10.39
CA VAL A 114 2.82 10.72 10.40
C VAL A 114 1.50 9.97 10.42
N PHE A 115 1.37 8.89 9.64
CA PHE A 115 0.15 8.08 9.60
C PHE A 115 -0.15 7.42 10.94
N PHE A 116 0.85 6.82 11.59
CA PHE A 116 0.66 6.18 12.90
C PHE A 116 0.20 7.16 13.99
N ARG A 117 0.54 8.44 13.89
CA ARG A 117 0.09 9.48 14.84
C ARG A 117 -1.35 9.95 14.59
N ILE A 118 -1.93 9.66 13.42
CA ILE A 118 -3.23 10.21 13.02
C ILE A 118 -4.19 9.13 12.49
N GLN A 119 -4.39 8.08 13.28
CA GLN A 119 -5.27 6.94 12.94
C GLN A 119 -6.69 7.33 12.54
N THR A 120 -7.28 8.36 13.18
CA THR A 120 -8.63 8.83 12.82
C THR A 120 -8.70 9.41 11.40
N ARG A 121 -7.60 9.97 10.89
CA ARG A 121 -7.51 10.46 9.51
C ARG A 121 -7.34 9.33 8.51
N ILE A 122 -6.65 8.23 8.83
CA ILE A 122 -6.48 7.07 7.93
C ILE A 122 -7.83 6.57 7.43
N ARG A 123 -8.77 6.31 8.35
CA ARG A 123 -10.13 5.84 8.00
C ARG A 123 -10.93 6.86 7.20
N LYS A 124 -10.65 8.16 7.37
CA LYS A 124 -11.29 9.20 6.57
C LYS A 124 -10.74 9.19 5.14
N LEU A 125 -9.41 9.15 4.99
CA LEU A 125 -8.71 9.11 3.71
C LEU A 125 -9.17 7.90 2.87
N GLY A 126 -9.20 6.71 3.49
CA GLY A 126 -9.67 5.50 2.83
C GLY A 126 -11.11 5.62 2.30
N ARG A 127 -12.03 6.17 3.11
CA ARG A 127 -13.42 6.41 2.69
C ARG A 127 -13.53 7.45 1.56
N GLU A 128 -12.69 8.47 1.57
CA GLU A 128 -12.64 9.47 0.49
C GLU A 128 -12.11 8.85 -0.80
N GLY A 129 -11.09 8.00 -0.72
CA GLY A 129 -10.55 7.23 -1.84
C GLY A 129 -11.58 6.30 -2.48
N LYS A 130 -12.29 5.52 -1.66
CA LYS A 130 -13.37 4.66 -2.15
C LYS A 130 -14.44 5.44 -2.89
N LYS A 131 -14.91 6.56 -2.31
CA LYS A 131 -15.89 7.45 -2.97
C LYS A 131 -15.35 8.02 -4.28
N PHE A 132 -14.08 8.37 -4.33
CA PHE A 132 -13.44 8.86 -5.54
C PHE A 132 -13.44 7.77 -6.63
N VAL A 133 -12.99 6.55 -6.31
CA VAL A 133 -13.01 5.42 -7.26
C VAL A 133 -14.43 5.14 -7.73
N GLU A 134 -15.40 5.01 -6.83
CA GLU A 134 -16.80 4.76 -7.18
C GLU A 134 -17.39 5.83 -8.12
N ARG A 135 -17.11 7.11 -7.88
CA ARG A 135 -17.59 8.20 -8.75
C ARG A 135 -16.99 8.15 -10.15
N ASN A 136 -15.71 7.81 -10.26
CA ASN A 136 -14.98 7.80 -11.52
C ASN A 136 -15.11 6.47 -12.29
N THR A 137 -15.72 5.45 -11.67
CA THR A 137 -15.95 4.13 -12.28
C THR A 137 -17.41 3.82 -12.56
N ARG A 138 -18.36 4.66 -12.14
CA ARG A 138 -19.81 4.51 -12.44
C ARG A 138 -20.04 4.29 -13.95
N GLY A 139 -20.50 3.09 -14.30
CA GLY A 139 -20.80 2.64 -15.67
C GLY A 139 -19.80 1.65 -16.26
N LYS A 140 -18.63 1.43 -15.64
CA LYS A 140 -17.65 0.40 -16.05
C LYS A 140 -17.59 -0.66 -14.96
N SER A 141 -18.18 -1.82 -15.23
CA SER A 141 -18.09 -3.00 -14.37
C SER A 141 -16.62 -3.45 -14.31
N TRP A 142 -15.94 -3.22 -13.18
CA TRP A 142 -14.58 -3.71 -12.98
C TRP A 142 -14.64 -5.18 -12.52
N ARG A 143 -14.01 -6.06 -13.31
CA ARG A 143 -13.99 -7.53 -13.19
C ARG A 143 -15.39 -8.17 -13.14
N LYS A 144 -16.03 -8.32 -14.30
CA LYS A 144 -16.96 -9.43 -14.52
C LYS A 144 -16.16 -10.59 -15.09
N GLU A 145 -16.03 -11.62 -14.27
CA GLU A 145 -15.64 -13.01 -14.57
C GLU A 145 -14.28 -13.23 -15.25
#